data_AF-A0AAU1YVE9-F1
#
_entry.id   AF-A0AAU1YVE9-F1
#
_cell.length_a   1.000
_cell.length_b   1.000
_cell.length_c   1.000
_cell.angle_alpha   90.00
_cell.angle_beta   90.00
_cell.angle_gamma   90.00
#
_symmetry.space_group_name_H-M   'P 1'
#
loop_
_entity.id
_entity.type
_entity.pdbx_description
1 polymer ?
#
loop_
_entity_poly.entity_id
_entity_poly.type
_entity_poly.pdbx_seq_one_letter_code
_entity_poly.pdbx_strand_id
1 'polypeptide(L)'
;MTVGWDPVAELTGEDRKLFQGRWEKRLWLNVPGPFYTGETDTCWTGRLNAPDNVMYAASTEGSLEYVFRQPRDRAEVRRMVDAADEEPFQEYACDGDRWWTPDAVRRWWSGRGRVEEHLTATLAEYGDSVHPADRDAAAGAREFRAHLSGALAGDLRTYLFRLEEGRYPVTGERLPELGA
;
A
#
# COMPACT_ATOMS: atom_id res chain seq x y z
N MET A 1 -0.68 21.53 -2.86
CA MET A 1 0.21 20.74 -1.99
C MET A 1 -0.62 20.33 -0.79
N THR A 2 -0.91 19.06 -0.64
CA THR A 2 -1.65 18.56 0.52
C THR A 2 -0.70 18.61 1.71
N VAL A 3 -1.12 19.38 2.73
CA VAL A 3 -0.54 19.32 4.07
C VAL A 3 -0.62 17.88 4.55
N GLY A 4 0.41 17.43 5.24
CA GLY A 4 0.46 16.10 5.81
C GLY A 4 -0.76 15.81 6.69
N TRP A 5 -1.41 14.68 6.43
CA TRP A 5 -2.66 14.25 7.03
C TRP A 5 -2.50 12.84 7.58
N ASP A 6 -3.07 12.58 8.76
CA ASP A 6 -2.96 11.27 9.42
C ASP A 6 -4.15 10.39 9.05
N PRO A 7 -3.98 9.38 8.17
CA PRO A 7 -5.09 8.53 7.74
C PRO A 7 -5.55 7.58 8.86
N VAL A 8 -4.69 7.26 9.83
CA VAL A 8 -5.03 6.37 10.95
C VAL A 8 -5.94 7.08 11.94
N ALA A 9 -5.90 8.41 12.00
CA ALA A 9 -6.77 9.20 12.88
C ALA A 9 -8.25 9.15 12.48
N GLU A 10 -8.56 8.74 11.25
CA GLU A 10 -9.93 8.63 10.75
C GLU A 10 -10.62 7.31 11.15
N LEU A 11 -9.85 6.31 11.61
CA LEU A 11 -10.38 5.02 12.02
C LEU A 11 -11.04 5.10 13.40
N THR A 12 -12.27 4.60 13.49
CA THR A 12 -12.96 4.37 14.75
C THR A 12 -12.39 3.17 15.51
N GLY A 13 -12.81 2.97 16.76
CA GLY A 13 -12.43 1.79 17.54
C GLY A 13 -12.94 0.47 16.95
N GLU A 14 -14.08 0.49 16.26
CA GLU A 14 -14.62 -0.70 15.59
C GLU A 14 -13.86 -0.99 14.29
N ASP A 15 -13.55 0.05 13.49
CA ASP A 15 -12.77 -0.14 12.25
C ASP A 15 -11.42 -0.81 12.55
N ARG A 16 -10.75 -0.42 13.63
CA ARG A 16 -9.46 -1.00 14.04
C ARG A 16 -9.51 -2.50 14.34
N LYS A 17 -10.68 -3.05 14.69
CA LYS A 17 -10.82 -4.49 14.96
C LYS A 17 -10.75 -5.34 13.69
N LEU A 18 -10.95 -4.72 12.52
CA LEU A 18 -10.82 -5.39 11.22
C LEU A 18 -9.35 -5.51 10.79
N PHE A 19 -8.46 -4.68 11.35
CA PHE A 19 -7.04 -4.65 11.00
C PHE A 19 -6.22 -5.50 11.98
N GLN A 20 -6.20 -6.82 11.79
CA GLN A 20 -5.52 -7.79 12.67
C GLN A 20 -4.23 -8.40 12.09
N GLY A 21 -3.83 -7.96 10.90
CA GLY A 21 -2.63 -8.42 10.22
C GLY A 21 -1.37 -8.24 11.04
N ARG A 22 -0.42 -9.16 10.86
CA ARG A 22 0.83 -9.20 11.63
C ARG A 22 2.00 -8.69 10.82
N TRP A 23 2.80 -7.82 11.44
CA TRP A 23 3.97 -7.22 10.81
C TRP A 23 4.99 -8.24 10.27
N GLU A 24 5.18 -9.34 11.01
CA GLU A 24 6.12 -10.42 10.65
C GLU A 24 5.71 -11.15 9.38
N LYS A 25 4.43 -11.10 9.03
CA LYS A 25 3.85 -11.71 7.83
C LYS A 25 3.68 -10.75 6.67
N ARG A 26 4.04 -9.47 6.83
CA ARG A 26 3.75 -8.47 5.79
C ARG A 26 4.33 -8.89 4.44
N LEU A 27 3.56 -8.69 3.38
CA LEU A 27 4.10 -8.89 2.04
C LEU A 27 5.11 -7.79 1.73
N TRP A 28 6.27 -8.16 1.18
CA TRP A 28 7.36 -7.23 0.87
C TRP A 28 6.98 -6.17 -0.19
N LEU A 29 5.93 -6.43 -0.96
CA LEU A 29 5.35 -5.54 -1.97
C LEU A 29 4.58 -4.35 -1.38
N ASN A 30 4.17 -4.41 -0.10
CA ASN A 30 3.48 -3.31 0.54
C ASN A 30 4.34 -2.04 0.49
N VAL A 31 3.77 -0.99 -0.08
CA VAL A 31 4.38 0.35 -0.07
C VAL A 31 4.40 0.86 1.37
N PRO A 32 5.56 1.31 1.88
CA PRO A 32 5.67 1.75 3.26
C PRO A 32 4.65 2.81 3.66
N GLY A 33 4.04 2.60 4.82
CA GLY A 33 2.95 3.43 5.33
C GLY A 33 2.21 2.74 6.48
N PRO A 34 1.20 3.41 7.05
CA PRO A 34 0.44 2.88 8.17
C PRO A 34 -0.36 1.63 7.81
N PHE A 35 -0.89 1.54 6.58
CA PHE A 35 -1.68 0.39 6.12
C PHE A 35 -0.82 -0.60 5.34
N TYR A 36 -0.99 -1.89 5.62
CA TYR A 36 -0.33 -2.98 4.91
C TYR A 36 -1.15 -4.26 5.02
N THR A 37 -0.76 -5.28 4.26
CA THR A 37 -1.33 -6.63 4.32
C THR A 37 -0.26 -7.67 4.70
N GLY A 38 -0.72 -8.77 5.30
CA GLY A 38 0.05 -9.99 5.56
C GLY A 38 -0.19 -11.08 4.50
N GLU A 39 -0.40 -12.31 4.98
CA GLU A 39 -0.74 -13.49 4.18
C GLU A 39 -2.26 -13.58 3.95
N THR A 40 -2.82 -12.66 3.18
CA THR A 40 -4.26 -12.61 2.85
C THR A 40 -4.69 -13.72 1.90
N ASP A 41 -5.97 -14.06 1.83
CA ASP A 41 -6.57 -14.65 0.62
C ASP A 41 -7.15 -13.51 -0.23
N THR A 42 -6.77 -13.42 -1.51
CA THR A 42 -7.32 -12.37 -2.37
C THR A 42 -8.84 -12.46 -2.46
N CYS A 43 -9.40 -13.66 -2.68
CA CYS A 43 -10.79 -13.84 -3.09
C CYS A 43 -11.27 -12.86 -4.20
N TRP A 44 -10.33 -12.18 -4.87
CA TRP A 44 -10.52 -10.99 -5.68
C TRP A 44 -11.35 -9.86 -5.04
N THR A 45 -11.29 -9.64 -3.72
CA THR A 45 -12.13 -8.63 -3.03
C THR A 45 -11.42 -7.31 -2.73
N GLY A 46 -10.10 -7.30 -2.53
CA GLY A 46 -9.37 -6.10 -2.14
C GLY A 46 -9.49 -4.94 -3.14
N ARG A 47 -9.24 -5.19 -4.44
CA ARG A 47 -9.43 -4.18 -5.50
C ARG A 47 -10.89 -3.87 -5.80
N LEU A 48 -11.83 -4.78 -5.53
CA LEU A 48 -13.26 -4.46 -5.67
C LEU A 48 -13.67 -3.35 -4.70
N ASN A 49 -13.11 -3.35 -3.49
CA ASN A 49 -13.41 -2.36 -2.46
C ASN A 49 -12.48 -1.13 -2.53
N ALA A 50 -11.17 -1.33 -2.75
CA ALA A 50 -10.14 -0.30 -2.70
C ALA A 50 -9.18 -0.34 -3.91
N PRO A 51 -9.69 -0.14 -5.16
CA PRO A 51 -8.90 -0.31 -6.39
C PRO A 51 -7.70 0.64 -6.50
N ASP A 52 -7.79 1.81 -5.85
CA ASP A 52 -6.75 2.84 -5.85
C ASP A 52 -5.62 2.58 -4.84
N ASN A 53 -5.81 1.61 -3.93
CA ASN A 53 -4.93 1.37 -2.78
C ASN A 53 -4.39 -0.07 -2.74
N VAL A 54 -5.20 -1.05 -3.17
CA VAL A 54 -4.89 -2.48 -3.09
C VAL A 54 -4.51 -3.04 -4.46
N MET A 55 -3.62 -4.03 -4.46
CA MET A 55 -3.23 -4.81 -5.64
C MET A 55 -3.15 -6.29 -5.30
N TYR A 56 -3.20 -7.13 -6.34
CA TYR A 56 -3.04 -8.58 -6.25
C TYR A 56 -1.66 -8.98 -6.74
N ALA A 57 -0.86 -9.59 -5.89
CA ALA A 57 0.45 -10.11 -6.28
C ALA A 57 0.28 -11.16 -7.40
N ALA A 58 1.24 -11.19 -8.33
CA ALA A 58 1.32 -12.26 -9.33
C ALA A 58 1.29 -13.64 -8.66
N SER A 59 0.86 -14.67 -9.39
CA SER A 59 0.73 -16.03 -8.84
C SER A 59 2.04 -16.61 -8.27
N THR A 60 3.19 -16.13 -8.74
CA THR A 60 4.51 -16.48 -8.18
C THR A 60 4.72 -16.04 -6.73
N GLU A 61 3.95 -15.05 -6.27
CA GLU A 61 3.93 -14.55 -4.89
C GLU A 61 2.64 -14.99 -4.16
N GLY A 62 2.01 -16.08 -4.63
CA GLY A 62 0.88 -16.74 -3.95
C GLY A 62 -0.48 -16.08 -4.16
N SER A 63 -0.61 -15.13 -5.10
CA SER A 63 -1.86 -14.40 -5.34
C SER A 63 -2.41 -13.78 -4.05
N LEU A 64 -1.53 -13.10 -3.29
CA LEU A 64 -1.85 -12.35 -2.08
C LEU A 64 -2.24 -10.91 -2.42
N GLU A 65 -2.83 -10.17 -1.47
CA GLU A 65 -3.11 -8.75 -1.61
C GLU A 65 -1.98 -7.91 -1.03
N TYR A 66 -1.82 -6.68 -1.53
CA TYR A 66 -0.93 -5.69 -0.93
C TYR A 66 -1.35 -4.25 -1.17
N VAL A 67 -0.97 -3.38 -0.23
CA VAL A 67 -1.19 -1.94 -0.34
C VAL A 67 -0.11 -1.34 -1.24
N PHE A 68 -0.48 -0.95 -2.46
CA PHE A 68 0.44 -0.30 -3.40
C PHE A 68 0.42 1.23 -3.31
N ARG A 69 -0.59 1.79 -2.61
CA ARG A 69 -0.71 3.22 -2.37
C ARG A 69 -1.47 3.48 -1.07
N GLN A 70 -0.87 4.28 -0.20
CA GLN A 70 -1.51 4.69 1.06
C GLN A 70 -2.70 5.61 0.78
N PRO A 71 -3.78 5.56 1.61
CA PRO A 71 -4.94 6.44 1.47
C PRO A 71 -4.58 7.92 1.48
N ARG A 72 -5.20 8.70 0.59
CA ARG A 72 -4.97 10.15 0.44
C ARG A 72 -6.08 11.02 1.01
N ASP A 73 -7.23 10.42 1.27
CA ASP A 73 -8.39 11.08 1.85
C ASP A 73 -9.26 10.09 2.65
N ARG A 74 -10.28 10.64 3.34
CA ARG A 74 -11.20 9.88 4.18
C ARG A 74 -11.97 8.80 3.41
N ALA A 75 -12.29 9.05 2.13
CA ALA A 75 -13.03 8.09 1.33
C ALA A 75 -12.15 6.89 0.97
N GLU A 76 -10.86 7.11 0.68
CA GLU A 76 -9.88 6.03 0.50
C GLU A 76 -9.66 5.23 1.80
N VAL A 77 -9.63 5.88 2.98
CA VAL A 77 -9.58 5.15 4.27
C VAL A 77 -10.80 4.27 4.45
N ARG A 78 -12.02 4.76 4.15
CA ARG A 78 -13.22 3.93 4.26
C ARG A 78 -13.18 2.73 3.31
N ARG A 79 -12.70 2.92 2.07
CA ARG A 79 -12.48 1.81 1.12
C ARG A 79 -11.50 0.77 1.65
N MET A 80 -10.43 1.18 2.33
CA MET A 80 -9.52 0.25 3.01
C MET A 80 -10.19 -0.52 4.16
N VAL A 81 -11.11 0.10 4.89
CA VAL A 81 -11.91 -0.58 5.92
C VAL A 81 -12.82 -1.64 5.27
N ASP A 82 -13.51 -1.28 4.19
CA ASP A 82 -14.39 -2.20 3.47
C ASP A 82 -13.59 -3.37 2.86
N ALA A 83 -12.36 -3.12 2.37
CA ALA A 83 -11.45 -4.17 1.91
C ALA A 83 -11.02 -5.12 3.05
N ALA A 84 -10.72 -4.59 4.23
CA ALA A 84 -10.34 -5.40 5.40
C ALA A 84 -11.50 -6.23 5.96
N ASP A 85 -12.75 -5.75 5.87
CA ASP A 85 -13.95 -6.47 6.31
C ASP A 85 -14.26 -7.68 5.40
N GLU A 86 -14.00 -7.54 4.10
CA GLU A 86 -14.23 -8.57 3.09
C GLU A 86 -13.07 -9.58 2.97
N GLU A 87 -11.93 -9.35 3.64
CA GLU A 87 -10.79 -10.27 3.62
C GLU A 87 -10.95 -11.37 4.68
N PRO A 88 -11.04 -12.66 4.29
CA PRO A 88 -11.46 -13.72 5.19
C PRO A 88 -10.44 -14.07 6.27
N PHE A 89 -9.15 -13.75 6.09
CA PHE A 89 -8.09 -14.09 7.04
C PHE A 89 -7.75 -12.94 8.02
N GLN A 90 -8.36 -11.77 7.84
CA GLN A 90 -8.12 -10.56 8.65
C GLN A 90 -6.65 -10.14 8.68
N GLU A 91 -5.91 -10.35 7.59
CA GLU A 91 -4.47 -10.07 7.50
C GLU A 91 -4.17 -8.65 6.99
N TYR A 92 -5.18 -7.77 6.90
CA TYR A 92 -4.99 -6.31 6.77
C TYR A 92 -4.54 -5.71 8.11
N ALA A 93 -3.69 -4.69 8.06
CA ALA A 93 -3.16 -4.01 9.23
C ALA A 93 -3.13 -2.48 9.04
N CYS A 94 -3.17 -1.73 10.14
CA CYS A 94 -3.13 -0.26 10.16
C CYS A 94 -2.09 0.31 11.15
N ASP A 95 -1.21 -0.55 11.67
CA ASP A 95 -0.23 -0.21 12.71
C ASP A 95 1.21 -0.05 12.16
N GLY A 96 1.36 0.14 10.84
CA GLY A 96 2.66 0.25 10.18
C GLY A 96 3.56 1.35 10.75
N ASP A 97 2.98 2.43 11.28
CA ASP A 97 3.70 3.52 11.97
C ASP A 97 4.51 3.04 13.18
N ARG A 98 4.17 1.89 13.77
CA ARG A 98 4.91 1.30 14.90
C ARG A 98 6.13 0.50 14.46
N TRP A 99 6.17 0.09 13.20
CA TRP A 99 7.07 -0.95 12.73
C TRP A 99 8.01 -0.49 11.63
N TRP A 100 7.55 0.38 10.73
CA TRP A 100 8.42 1.00 9.76
C TRP A 100 9.44 1.88 10.46
N THR A 101 10.69 1.73 10.05
CA THR A 101 11.77 2.64 10.44
C THR A 101 12.21 3.44 9.21
N PRO A 102 12.75 4.66 9.39
CA PRO A 102 13.28 5.44 8.29
C PRO A 102 14.24 4.64 7.38
N ASP A 103 15.12 3.85 7.98
CA ASP A 103 16.05 3.00 7.23
C ASP A 103 15.35 1.88 6.46
N ALA A 104 14.29 1.28 7.01
CA ALA A 104 13.52 0.27 6.30
C ALA A 104 12.77 0.85 5.09
N VAL A 105 12.22 2.07 5.23
CA VAL A 105 11.60 2.80 4.11
C VAL A 105 12.61 3.10 3.01
N ARG A 106 13.79 3.63 3.37
CA ARG A 106 14.87 3.91 2.41
C ARG A 106 15.36 2.64 1.72
N ARG A 107 15.52 1.53 2.46
CA ARG A 107 15.87 0.23 1.87
C ARG A 107 14.81 -0.26 0.89
N TRP A 108 13.53 -0.16 1.23
CA TRP A 108 12.44 -0.51 0.32
C TRP A 108 12.52 0.34 -0.96
N TRP A 109 12.71 1.65 -0.83
CA TRP A 109 12.86 2.57 -1.96
C TRP A 109 14.07 2.22 -2.84
N SER A 110 15.24 1.96 -2.26
CA SER A 110 16.42 1.54 -3.05
C SER A 110 16.21 0.19 -3.75
N GLY A 111 15.39 -0.70 -3.18
CA GLY A 111 15.06 -2.01 -3.72
C GLY A 111 13.90 -2.03 -4.71
N ARG A 112 13.32 -0.87 -5.04
CA ARG A 112 12.11 -0.76 -5.87
C ARG A 112 12.19 -1.39 -7.25
N GLY A 113 13.40 -1.61 -7.78
CA GLY A 113 13.59 -2.36 -9.04
C GLY A 113 12.98 -3.76 -8.98
N ARG A 114 13.01 -4.43 -7.82
CA ARG A 114 12.34 -5.73 -7.62
C ARG A 114 10.81 -5.61 -7.73
N VAL A 115 10.25 -4.47 -7.33
CA VAL A 115 8.81 -4.19 -7.50
C VAL A 115 8.49 -3.97 -8.98
N GLU A 116 9.34 -3.26 -9.73
CA GLU A 116 9.16 -3.10 -11.19
C GLU A 116 9.20 -4.43 -11.94
N GLU A 117 10.11 -5.33 -11.55
CA GLU A 117 10.18 -6.70 -12.07
C GLU A 117 8.89 -7.47 -11.77
N HIS A 118 8.40 -7.41 -10.53
CA HIS A 118 7.13 -8.03 -10.15
C HIS A 118 5.97 -7.49 -10.98
N LEU A 119 5.86 -6.17 -11.14
CA LEU A 119 4.79 -5.55 -11.95
C LEU A 119 4.89 -5.92 -13.42
N THR A 120 6.10 -6.15 -13.94
CA THR A 120 6.30 -6.67 -15.29
C THR A 120 5.76 -8.09 -15.42
N ALA A 121 6.01 -8.96 -14.42
CA ALA A 121 5.47 -10.30 -14.37
C ALA A 121 3.93 -10.30 -14.26
N THR A 122 3.35 -9.46 -13.38
CA THR A 122 1.90 -9.28 -13.26
C THR A 122 1.27 -8.88 -14.59
N LEU A 123 1.89 -7.95 -15.32
CA LEU A 123 1.38 -7.52 -16.64
C LEU A 123 1.49 -8.62 -17.69
N ALA A 124 2.52 -9.47 -17.63
CA ALA A 124 2.64 -10.62 -18.51
C ALA A 124 1.58 -11.70 -18.21
N GLU A 125 1.20 -11.85 -16.93
CA GLU A 125 0.18 -12.81 -16.49
C GLU A 125 -1.24 -12.37 -16.87
N TYR A 126 -1.60 -11.12 -16.60
CA TYR A 126 -2.99 -10.64 -16.74
C TYR A 126 -3.24 -9.75 -17.96
N GLY A 127 -2.19 -9.26 -18.63
CA GLY A 127 -2.28 -8.16 -19.59
C GLY A 127 -3.13 -8.43 -20.83
N ASP A 128 -3.17 -9.68 -21.29
CA ASP A 128 -3.91 -10.12 -22.49
C ASP A 128 -5.21 -10.87 -22.14
N SER A 129 -5.55 -10.97 -20.85
CA SER A 129 -6.75 -11.67 -20.41
C SER A 129 -8.03 -10.92 -20.83
N VAL A 130 -9.05 -11.68 -21.23
CA VAL A 130 -10.40 -11.15 -21.51
C VAL A 130 -11.27 -11.11 -20.25
N HIS A 131 -10.84 -11.75 -19.17
CA HIS A 131 -11.59 -11.81 -17.92
C HIS A 131 -11.59 -10.42 -17.24
N PRO A 132 -12.75 -9.88 -16.81
CA PRO A 132 -12.82 -8.53 -16.25
C PRO A 132 -11.90 -8.27 -15.06
N ALA A 133 -11.78 -9.23 -14.13
CA ALA A 133 -10.95 -9.08 -12.93
C ALA A 133 -9.46 -8.99 -13.29
N ASP A 134 -8.99 -9.81 -14.23
CA ASP A 134 -7.61 -9.82 -14.69
C ASP A 134 -7.27 -8.50 -15.40
N ARG A 135 -8.20 -7.97 -16.21
CA ARG A 135 -8.03 -6.65 -16.86
C ARG A 135 -7.92 -5.52 -15.84
N ASP A 136 -8.70 -5.59 -14.76
CA ASP A 136 -8.60 -4.64 -13.65
C ASP A 136 -7.25 -4.76 -12.92
N ALA A 137 -6.79 -5.97 -12.61
CA ALA A 137 -5.47 -6.19 -12.02
C ALA A 137 -4.34 -5.66 -12.93
N ALA A 138 -4.42 -5.90 -14.24
CA ALA A 138 -3.48 -5.35 -15.20
C ALA A 138 -3.54 -3.81 -15.28
N ALA A 139 -4.71 -3.19 -15.14
CA ALA A 139 -4.84 -1.75 -15.04
C ALA A 139 -4.15 -1.21 -13.77
N GLY A 140 -4.42 -1.84 -12.62
CA GLY A 140 -3.75 -1.55 -11.36
C GLY A 140 -2.23 -1.66 -11.41
N ALA A 141 -1.70 -2.70 -12.06
CA ALA A 141 -0.26 -2.84 -12.25
C ALA A 141 0.34 -1.68 -13.07
N ARG A 142 -0.35 -1.18 -14.10
CA ARG A 142 0.08 0.01 -14.86
C ARG A 142 0.05 1.27 -14.00
N GLU A 143 -0.98 1.43 -13.18
CA GLU A 143 -1.10 2.55 -12.24
C GLU A 143 -0.02 2.53 -11.16
N PHE A 144 0.32 1.35 -10.63
CA PHE A 144 1.40 1.23 -9.67
C PHE A 144 2.75 1.57 -10.32
N ARG A 145 3.01 1.09 -11.54
CA ARG A 145 4.22 1.50 -12.29
C ARG A 145 4.30 3.01 -12.48
N ALA A 146 3.20 3.65 -12.87
CA ALA A 146 3.15 5.10 -13.03
C ALA A 146 3.40 5.82 -11.69
N HIS A 147 2.81 5.34 -10.59
CA HIS A 147 2.99 5.87 -9.25
C HIS A 147 4.44 5.74 -8.75
N LEU A 148 5.04 4.56 -8.94
CA LEU A 148 6.42 4.23 -8.58
C LEU A 148 7.43 5.14 -9.27
N SER A 149 7.19 5.46 -10.56
CA SER A 149 8.01 6.39 -11.34
C SER A 149 7.71 7.88 -11.10
N GLY A 150 6.64 8.18 -10.36
CA GLY A 150 6.09 9.53 -10.19
C GLY A 150 5.97 9.92 -8.73
N ALA A 151 4.72 10.03 -8.26
CA ALA A 151 4.40 10.64 -6.97
C ALA A 151 4.92 9.86 -5.74
N LEU A 152 5.21 8.56 -5.86
CA LEU A 152 5.55 7.73 -4.71
C LEU A 152 6.77 8.23 -3.93
N ALA A 153 7.77 8.79 -4.62
CA ALA A 153 8.92 9.38 -3.95
C ALA A 153 8.50 10.51 -2.99
N GLY A 154 7.56 11.38 -3.40
CA GLY A 154 7.04 12.45 -2.55
C GLY A 154 6.25 11.92 -1.35
N ASP A 155 5.46 10.89 -1.57
CA ASP A 155 4.64 10.26 -0.53
C ASP A 155 5.50 9.56 0.52
N LEU A 156 6.54 8.82 0.10
CA LEU A 156 7.49 8.20 1.03
C LEU A 156 8.31 9.21 1.81
N ARG A 157 8.66 10.36 1.22
CA ARG A 157 9.34 11.45 1.95
C ARG A 157 8.44 12.08 3.00
N THR A 158 7.15 12.21 2.70
CA THR A 158 6.13 12.64 3.66
C THR A 158 6.00 11.63 4.79
N TYR A 159 6.05 10.34 4.48
CA TYR A 159 6.01 9.27 5.47
C TYR A 159 7.29 9.21 6.33
N LEU A 160 8.47 9.38 5.73
CA LEU A 160 9.73 9.49 6.46
C LEU A 160 9.68 10.62 7.50
N PHE A 161 9.14 11.79 7.12
CA PHE A 161 8.96 12.89 8.05
C PHE A 161 8.07 12.47 9.22
N ARG A 162 6.96 11.77 8.97
CA ARG A 162 6.09 11.22 10.03
C ARG A 162 6.84 10.28 10.97
N LEU A 163 7.67 9.38 10.45
CA LEU A 163 8.45 8.46 11.28
C LEU A 163 9.51 9.17 12.13
N GLU A 164 10.14 10.21 11.60
CA GLU A 164 11.21 10.96 12.29
C GLU A 164 10.63 11.95 13.33
N GLU A 165 9.51 12.61 13.02
CA GLU A 165 8.94 13.70 13.82
C GLU A 165 7.68 13.31 14.62
N GLY A 166 7.15 12.11 14.41
CA GLY A 166 5.90 11.63 15.05
C GLY A 166 4.61 12.29 14.54
N ARG A 167 4.71 13.19 13.56
CA ARG A 167 3.57 13.89 12.93
C ARG A 167 3.81 14.07 11.45
N TYR A 168 2.74 14.20 10.69
CA TYR A 168 2.84 14.53 9.28
C TYR A 168 3.29 16.00 9.07
N PRO A 169 3.97 16.32 7.95
CA PRO A 169 4.55 17.64 7.70
C PRO A 169 3.48 18.71 7.38
N VAL A 170 3.75 19.96 7.73
CA VAL A 170 2.95 21.13 7.31
C VAL A 170 3.59 21.85 6.12
N THR A 171 2.82 22.74 5.48
CA THR A 171 3.29 23.49 4.30
C THR A 171 4.61 24.22 4.59
N GLY A 172 5.60 23.99 3.73
CA GLY A 172 6.92 24.66 3.81
C GLY A 172 7.97 23.91 4.61
N GLU A 173 7.63 22.80 5.27
CA GLU A 173 8.62 21.96 5.95
C GLU A 173 9.48 21.19 4.95
N ARG A 174 10.76 21.07 5.27
CA ARG A 174 11.72 20.33 4.45
C ARG A 174 11.53 18.83 4.71
N LEU A 175 11.22 18.09 3.65
CA LEU A 175 11.05 16.65 3.75
C LEU A 175 12.40 15.90 3.71
N PRO A 176 12.58 14.82 4.49
CA PRO A 176 13.77 13.97 4.44
C PRO A 176 14.02 13.44 3.04
N GLU A 177 15.28 13.15 2.71
CA GLU A 177 15.64 12.50 1.45
C GLU A 177 15.54 10.97 1.58
N LEU A 178 15.14 10.31 0.49
CA LEU A 178 15.04 8.85 0.42
C LEU A 178 16.40 8.15 0.26
N GLY A 179 17.42 8.89 -0.17
CA GLY A 179 18.64 8.29 -0.71
C GLY A 179 18.46 7.82 -2.16
N ALA A 180 19.56 7.39 -2.78
CA ALA A 180 19.58 6.85 -4.14
C ALA A 180 19.10 5.39 -4.17
#